data_AF-A0A0B7AQ28-F1
#
_entry.id   AF-A0A0B7AQ28-F1
#
_cell.length_a   1.000
_cell.length_b   1.000
_cell.length_c   1.000
_cell.angle_alpha   90.00
_cell.angle_beta   90.00
_cell.angle_gamma   90.00
#
_symmetry.space_group_name_H-M   'P 1'
#
loop_
_entity.id
_entity.type
_entity.pdbx_description
1 polymer ?
#
loop_
_entity_poly.entity_id
_entity_poly.type
_entity_poly.pdbx_seq_one_letter_code
_entity_poly.pdbx_strand_id
1 'polypeptide(L)'
;MKKWLISKVKDTDNIYAMRDFNGRVGKRRTPWEAHLRPFSETTTKCNRNGEYLLNLCAEHGLVASNTFYQHKRSQVLTWYKCNNINYCTESTTTGQKADHAKDG
;
A
#
# COMPACT_ATOMS: atom_id res chain seq x y z
N MET A 1 -2.31 25.12 -12.40
CA MET A 1 -2.87 23.85 -11.89
C MET A 1 -2.35 22.72 -12.74
N LYS A 2 -1.83 21.64 -12.15
CA LYS A 2 -1.46 20.44 -12.92
C LYS A 2 -2.76 19.78 -13.38
N LYS A 3 -2.91 19.53 -14.68
CA LYS A 3 -4.08 18.84 -15.24
C LYS A 3 -3.76 17.36 -15.33
N TRP A 4 -4.39 16.54 -14.50
CA TRP A 4 -4.21 15.10 -14.56
C TRP A 4 -4.92 14.52 -15.79
N LEU A 5 -4.35 13.47 -16.38
CA LEU A 5 -5.01 12.77 -17.49
C LEU A 5 -6.33 12.14 -17.04
N ILE A 6 -6.39 11.71 -15.78
CA ILE A 6 -7.59 11.11 -15.17
C ILE A 6 -8.79 12.06 -15.17
N SER A 7 -8.55 13.38 -15.15
CA SER A 7 -9.61 14.40 -15.21
C SER A 7 -10.34 14.45 -16.56
N LYS A 8 -9.89 13.67 -17.56
CA LYS A 8 -10.57 13.52 -18.86
C LYS A 8 -11.58 12.37 -18.87
N VAL A 9 -11.55 11.49 -17.87
CA VAL A 9 -12.51 10.40 -17.75
C VAL A 9 -13.85 10.96 -17.28
N LYS A 10 -14.96 10.42 -17.80
CA LYS A 10 -16.30 10.85 -17.41
C LYS A 10 -16.62 10.35 -16.00
N ASP A 11 -17.40 11.12 -15.25
CA ASP A 11 -17.80 10.75 -13.88
C ASP A 11 -18.65 9.46 -13.82
N THR A 12 -19.23 9.05 -14.95
CA THR A 12 -19.99 7.79 -15.07
C THR A 12 -19.11 6.55 -15.19
N ASP A 13 -17.82 6.73 -15.48
CA ASP A 13 -16.91 5.63 -15.76
C ASP A 13 -16.10 5.26 -14.50
N ASN A 14 -15.88 3.96 -14.29
CA ASN A 14 -15.04 3.49 -13.20
C ASN A 14 -13.55 3.51 -13.60
N ILE A 15 -12.68 4.00 -12.71
CA ILE A 15 -11.24 4.11 -12.98
C ILE A 15 -10.44 3.17 -12.10
N TYR A 16 -9.62 2.34 -12.74
CA TYR A 16 -8.63 1.50 -12.09
C TYR A 16 -7.24 1.86 -12.62
N ALA A 17 -6.52 2.68 -11.86
CA ALA A 17 -5.11 2.95 -12.13
C ALA A 17 -4.26 1.88 -11.42
N MET A 18 -3.55 1.07 -12.20
CA MET A 18 -2.69 0.00 -11.69
C MET A 18 -1.27 0.17 -12.22
N ARG A 19 -0.35 -0.66 -11.71
CA ARG A 19 1.11 -0.70 -11.95
C ARG A 19 1.91 -0.07 -10.81
N ASP A 20 3.20 0.08 -11.04
CA ASP A 20 4.16 0.59 -10.06
C ASP A 20 4.17 2.12 -10.06
N PHE A 21 3.62 2.71 -9.01
CA PHE A 21 3.65 4.16 -8.78
C PHE A 21 4.98 4.64 -8.18
N ASN A 22 5.90 3.72 -7.85
CA ASN A 22 7.15 4.00 -7.15
C ASN A 22 6.93 4.82 -5.87
N GLY A 23 5.77 4.62 -5.24
CA GLY A 23 5.24 5.40 -4.13
C GLY A 23 5.04 4.52 -2.91
N ARG A 24 5.50 5.02 -1.76
CA ARG A 24 5.23 4.41 -0.44
C ARG A 24 4.35 5.38 0.33
N VAL A 25 3.13 4.97 0.66
CA VAL A 25 2.17 5.76 1.44
C VAL A 25 2.51 5.75 2.94
N GLY A 26 3.01 4.62 3.45
CA GLY A 26 3.59 4.49 4.79
C GLY A 26 2.65 4.83 5.95
N LYS A 27 3.26 5.07 7.13
CA LYS A 27 2.58 5.28 8.42
C LYS A 27 1.62 6.47 8.48
N ARG A 28 1.81 7.50 7.65
CA ARG A 28 1.04 8.75 7.78
C ARG A 28 -0.38 8.54 7.25
N ARG A 29 -1.32 8.34 8.17
CA ARG A 29 -2.75 8.21 7.83
C ARG A 29 -3.44 9.55 7.67
N THR A 30 -3.14 10.55 8.50
CA THR A 30 -3.77 11.87 8.42
C THR A 30 -3.09 12.77 7.38
N PRO A 31 -3.83 13.48 6.51
CA PRO A 31 -5.31 13.59 6.40
C PRO A 31 -5.96 12.63 5.37
N TRP A 32 -5.37 11.47 5.14
CA TRP A 32 -5.68 10.55 4.04
C TRP A 32 -6.62 9.40 4.42
N GLU A 33 -7.33 9.47 5.54
CA GLU A 33 -8.15 8.39 6.08
C GLU A 33 -9.25 7.91 5.11
N ALA A 34 -9.78 8.82 4.28
CA ALA A 34 -10.77 8.47 3.26
C ALA A 34 -10.18 7.67 2.07
N HIS A 35 -8.88 7.81 1.82
CA HIS A 35 -8.18 7.24 0.65
C HIS A 35 -7.32 6.02 0.99
N LEU A 36 -7.15 5.74 2.29
CA LEU A 36 -6.43 4.59 2.82
C LEU A 36 -7.35 3.73 3.68
N ARG A 37 -7.46 2.44 3.36
CA ARG A 37 -8.22 1.48 4.16
C ARG A 37 -7.39 0.94 5.34
N PRO A 38 -8.00 0.16 6.26
CA PRO A 38 -7.37 -0.22 7.53
C PRO A 38 -6.03 -0.96 7.39
N PHE A 39 -5.83 -1.72 6.30
CA PHE A 39 -4.66 -2.58 6.13
C PHE A 39 -3.51 -1.92 5.35
N SER A 40 -3.49 -0.59 5.29
CA SER A 40 -2.33 0.14 4.77
C SER A 40 -1.05 -0.20 5.53
N GLU A 41 0.08 -0.26 4.81
CA GLU A 41 1.44 -0.38 5.37
C GLU A 41 1.70 0.79 6.35
N THR A 42 2.11 0.54 7.59
CA THR A 42 2.34 1.54 8.64
C THR A 42 3.75 1.57 9.26
N THR A 43 4.67 0.77 8.76
CA THR A 43 6.03 0.59 9.27
C THR A 43 7.04 1.53 8.61
N THR A 44 6.86 1.87 7.34
CA THR A 44 7.75 2.79 6.60
C THR A 44 7.19 4.21 6.54
N LYS A 45 8.07 5.20 6.33
CA LYS A 45 7.66 6.59 6.10
C LYS A 45 7.09 6.76 4.68
N CYS A 46 6.09 7.63 4.57
CA CYS A 46 5.63 8.11 3.27
C CYS A 46 6.80 8.74 2.50
N ASN A 47 6.96 8.41 1.21
CA ASN A 47 7.92 9.08 0.35
C ASN A 47 7.21 10.12 -0.55
N ARG A 48 7.99 10.95 -1.24
CA ARG A 48 7.47 12.03 -2.11
C ARG A 48 6.46 11.53 -3.15
N ASN A 49 6.71 10.38 -3.76
CA ASN A 49 5.79 9.78 -4.74
C ASN A 49 4.51 9.27 -4.08
N GLY A 50 4.60 8.72 -2.86
CA GLY A 50 3.44 8.36 -2.05
C GLY A 50 2.57 9.57 -1.72
N GLU A 51 3.18 10.71 -1.39
CA GLU A 51 2.43 11.96 -1.20
C GLU A 51 1.73 12.41 -2.49
N TYR A 52 2.39 12.32 -3.65
CA TYR A 52 1.74 12.64 -4.92
C TYR A 52 0.58 11.69 -5.24
N LEU A 53 0.73 10.39 -4.95
CA LEU A 53 -0.34 9.41 -5.13
C LEU A 53 -1.53 9.72 -4.20
N LEU A 54 -1.28 10.06 -2.94
CA LEU A 54 -2.33 10.39 -1.98
C LEU A 54 -3.07 11.67 -2.35
N ASN A 55 -2.34 12.70 -2.82
CA ASN A 55 -2.96 13.92 -3.35
C ASN A 55 -3.82 13.62 -4.58
N LEU A 56 -3.33 12.80 -5.52
CA LEU A 56 -4.10 12.37 -6.68
C LEU A 56 -5.39 11.66 -6.26
N CYS A 57 -5.31 10.76 -5.26
CA CYS A 57 -6.47 10.07 -4.72
C CYS A 57 -7.47 11.05 -4.08
N ALA A 58 -6.98 12.02 -3.31
CA ALA A 58 -7.83 13.03 -2.68
C ALA A 58 -8.53 13.95 -3.70
N GLU A 59 -7.80 14.38 -4.72
CA GLU A 59 -8.31 15.27 -5.77
C GLU A 59 -9.40 14.61 -6.64
N HIS A 60 -9.34 13.28 -6.81
CA HIS A 60 -10.24 12.54 -7.70
C HIS A 60 -11.11 11.50 -7.00
N GLY A 61 -11.20 11.53 -5.67
CA GLY A 61 -12.04 10.58 -4.90
C GLY A 61 -11.63 9.11 -5.04
N LEU A 62 -10.36 8.84 -5.36
CA LEU A 62 -9.85 7.47 -5.50
C LEU A 62 -9.42 6.90 -4.14
N VAL A 63 -9.29 5.58 -4.07
CA VAL A 63 -8.82 4.89 -2.86
C VAL A 63 -7.74 3.89 -3.26
N ALA A 64 -6.67 3.78 -2.46
CA ALA A 64 -5.61 2.80 -2.69
C ALA A 64 -6.12 1.38 -2.40
N SER A 65 -6.48 0.63 -3.43
CA SER A 65 -7.10 -0.70 -3.34
C SER A 65 -6.26 -1.72 -2.56
N ASN A 66 -4.93 -1.67 -2.67
CA ASN A 66 -4.01 -2.57 -1.95
C ASN A 66 -4.09 -2.44 -0.41
N THR A 67 -4.79 -1.43 0.11
CA THR A 67 -4.97 -1.24 1.56
C THR A 67 -6.26 -1.86 2.09
N PHE A 68 -7.11 -2.42 1.21
CA PHE A 68 -8.43 -2.98 1.56
C PHE A 68 -8.34 -4.33 2.25
N TYR A 69 -7.28 -5.10 2.00
CA TYR A 69 -7.16 -6.46 2.49
C TYR A 69 -5.93 -6.62 3.37
N GLN A 70 -6.07 -7.45 4.40
CA GLN A 70 -4.93 -7.84 5.21
C GLN A 70 -4.01 -8.73 4.38
N HIS A 71 -2.75 -8.32 4.25
CA HIS A 71 -1.72 -9.11 3.59
C HIS A 71 -0.75 -9.73 4.61
N LYS A 72 -0.13 -10.85 4.25
CA LYS A 72 1.05 -11.36 4.99
C LYS A 72 2.16 -10.32 4.91
N ARG A 73 3.00 -10.20 5.94
CA ARG A 73 4.10 -9.22 5.99
C ARG A 73 5.02 -9.27 4.76
N SER A 74 5.28 -10.47 4.21
CA SER A 74 6.04 -10.68 2.97
C SER A 74 5.36 -10.24 1.68
N GLN A 75 4.10 -9.82 1.73
CA GLN A 75 3.29 -9.46 0.56
C GLN A 75 2.79 -8.01 0.59
N VAL A 76 3.10 -7.27 1.67
CA VAL A 76 2.69 -5.86 1.78
C VAL A 76 3.48 -4.97 0.83
N LEU A 77 4.71 -5.35 0.49
CA LEU A 77 5.56 -4.62 -0.45
C LEU A 77 5.68 -5.41 -1.75
N THR A 78 5.65 -4.70 -2.87
CA THR A 78 5.81 -5.28 -4.22
C THR A 78 7.26 -5.29 -4.71
N TRP A 79 8.16 -4.57 -4.01
CA TRP A 79 9.57 -4.47 -4.37
C TRP A 79 10.45 -4.40 -3.13
N TYR A 80 11.56 -5.15 -3.15
CA TYR A 80 12.55 -5.21 -2.10
C TYR A 80 13.92 -4.89 -2.68
N LYS A 81 14.72 -4.11 -1.95
CA LYS A 81 16.13 -3.93 -2.31
C LYS A 81 16.86 -5.23 -1.93
N CYS A 82 17.46 -5.88 -2.92
CA CYS A 82 18.18 -7.16 -2.77
C CYS A 82 19.28 -7.17 -1.69
N ASN A 83 19.84 -6.02 -1.32
CA ASN A 83 20.87 -5.94 -0.28
C ASN A 83 20.30 -5.80 1.15
N ASN A 84 18.98 -5.82 1.34
CA ASN A 84 18.33 -5.70 2.65
C ASN A 84 17.66 -7.01 3.06
N ILE A 85 18.47 -8.07 3.10
CA ILE A 85 18.08 -9.49 3.29
C ILE A 85 17.22 -9.70 4.56
N ASN A 86 17.37 -8.84 5.57
CA ASN A 86 16.61 -8.91 6.82
C ASN A 86 15.10 -8.71 6.66
N TYR A 87 14.64 -7.99 5.62
CA TYR A 87 13.20 -7.85 5.33
C TYR A 87 12.59 -9.11 4.69
N CYS A 88 13.40 -9.92 4.02
CA CYS A 88 12.95 -11.16 3.38
C CYS A 88 12.91 -12.35 4.35
N THR A 89 13.61 -12.30 5.48
CA THR A 89 13.77 -13.43 6.41
C THR A 89 12.83 -13.38 7.63
N GLU A 90 12.38 -12.20 8.08
CA GLU A 90 11.40 -12.08 9.17
C GLU A 90 10.01 -12.64 8.82
N SER A 91 9.71 -12.84 7.54
CA SER A 91 8.49 -13.50 7.08
C SER A 91 8.45 -15.02 7.31
N THR A 92 9.57 -15.63 7.67
CA THR A 92 9.65 -17.10 7.83
C THR A 92 9.66 -17.52 9.30
N THR A 93 10.18 -16.68 10.22
CA THR A 93 10.47 -17.13 11.59
C THR A 93 9.32 -16.94 12.59
N THR A 94 8.35 -16.05 12.33
CA THR A 94 7.22 -15.84 13.27
C THR A 94 5.97 -16.65 12.92
N GLY A 95 5.94 -17.29 11.74
CA GLY A 95 4.77 -18.04 11.25
C GLY A 95 4.81 -19.56 11.42
N GLN A 96 5.97 -20.16 11.70
CA GLN A 96 6.10 -21.64 11.75
C GLN A 96 6.07 -22.24 13.17
N LYS A 97 5.90 -21.45 14.23
CA LYS A 97 5.83 -21.98 15.61
C LYS A 97 4.41 -22.18 16.17
N ALA A 98 3.35 -21.85 15.42
CA ALA A 98 1.98 -21.99 15.94
C ALA A 98 1.28 -23.31 15.54
N ASP A 99 1.80 -24.05 14.57
CA ASP A 99 1.04 -25.13 13.91
C ASP A 99 1.45 -26.56 14.37
N HIS A 100 2.42 -26.69 15.28
CA HIS A 100 2.91 -27.98 15.79
C HIS A 100 2.74 -28.19 17.30
N ALA A 101 1.92 -27.39 17.97
CA ALA A 101 1.63 -27.53 19.40
C ALA A 101 0.14 -27.76 19.65
N LYS A 102 -0.48 -28.69 18.92
CA LYS A 102 -1.79 -29.28 19.23
C LYS A 102 -1.85 -30.69 18.68
N ASP A 103 -1.11 -31.60 19.29
CA ASP A 103 -1.33 -33.06 19.28
C ASP A 103 -0.39 -33.65 20.33
N GLY A 104 -0.92 -33.79 21.54
CA GLY A 104 -0.24 -34.28 22.74
C GLY A 104 -1.21 -34.31 23.90
#